data_AF-A0A959TD76-F1
#
_entry.id   AF-A0A959TD76-F1
#
_cell.length_a   1.000
_cell.length_b   1.000
_cell.length_c   1.000
_cell.angle_alpha   90.00
_cell.angle_beta   90.00
_cell.angle_gamma   90.00
#
_symmetry.space_group_name_H-M   'P 1'
#
loop_
_entity.id
_entity.type
_entity.pdbx_description
1 polymer ?
#
loop_
_entity_poly.entity_id
_entity_poly.type
_entity_poly.pdbx_seq_one_letter_code
_entity_poly.pdbx_strand_id
1 'polypeptide(L)' 'DPVGEFWDSTQFPSVEARDPIRGRGIYRLTGRVEEECGHCALSVQHLEQLPWKQDPRYGST' A
#
# COMPACT_ATOMS: atom_id res chain seq x y z
N ASP A 1 6.88 -14.93 -1.33
CA ASP A 1 7.57 -15.73 -0.31
C ASP A 1 6.49 -16.37 0.56
N PRO A 2 6.50 -17.68 0.83
CA PRO A 2 5.70 -18.25 1.92
C PRO A 2 6.00 -17.62 3.29
N VAL A 3 7.09 -16.85 3.44
CA VAL A 3 7.40 -16.04 4.63
C VAL A 3 6.93 -14.57 4.49
N GLY A 4 5.94 -14.30 3.62
CA GLY A 4 5.42 -12.95 3.40
C GLY A 4 4.93 -12.32 4.70
N GLU A 5 5.72 -11.41 5.27
CA GLU A 5 5.27 -10.51 6.32
C GLU A 5 4.30 -9.50 5.69
N PHE A 6 3.04 -9.92 5.58
CA PHE A 6 1.96 -9.04 5.16
C PHE A 6 1.75 -8.00 6.25
N TRP A 7 1.70 -6.73 5.84
CA TRP A 7 1.31 -5.63 6.69
C TRP A 7 -0.15 -5.32 6.45
N ASP A 8 -0.92 -5.30 7.53
CA ASP A 8 -2.31 -4.89 7.47
C ASP A 8 -2.37 -3.36 7.30
N SER A 9 -3.32 -2.91 6.48
CA SER A 9 -3.60 -1.48 6.30
C SER A 9 -5.10 -1.24 6.26
N THR A 10 -5.56 -0.17 6.93
CA THR A 10 -6.97 0.21 6.93
C THR A 10 -7.16 1.54 6.21
N GLN A 11 -8.05 1.56 5.23
CA GLN A 11 -8.53 2.78 4.57
C GLN A 11 -9.94 3.12 5.02
N PHE A 12 -10.08 4.21 5.78
CA PHE A 12 -11.38 4.71 6.20
C PHE A 12 -12.12 5.40 5.05
N PRO A 13 -13.46 5.51 5.10
CA PRO A 13 -14.25 6.14 4.03
C PRO A 13 -13.82 7.56 3.67
N SER A 14 -13.29 8.32 4.63
CA SER A 14 -12.76 9.67 4.41
C SER A 14 -11.48 9.70 3.57
N VAL A 15 -10.70 8.62 3.57
CA VAL A 15 -9.52 8.45 2.72
C VAL A 15 -9.97 8.00 1.35
N GLU A 16 -10.81 6.98 1.25
CA GLU A 16 -11.33 6.47 -0.03
C GLU A 16 -12.05 7.55 -0.84
N ALA A 17 -12.80 8.44 -0.18
CA ALA A 17 -13.48 9.56 -0.83
C ALA A 17 -12.52 10.54 -1.51
N ARG A 18 -11.29 10.69 -1.00
CA ARG A 18 -10.26 11.58 -1.57
C ARG A 18 -9.33 10.85 -2.52
N ASP A 19 -8.90 9.66 -2.11
CA ASP A 19 -7.82 8.88 -2.69
C ASP A 19 -8.32 7.46 -3.04
N PRO A 20 -9.24 7.32 -4.03
CA PRO A 20 -9.93 6.05 -4.27
C PRO A 20 -9.03 4.99 -4.92
N ILE A 21 -9.23 3.72 -4.55
CA ILE A 21 -8.58 2.59 -5.22
C ILE A 21 -9.28 2.32 -6.56
N ARG A 22 -8.51 2.43 -7.66
CA ARG A 22 -9.03 2.26 -9.03
C ARG A 22 -8.85 0.86 -9.61
N GLY A 23 -8.33 -0.08 -8.82
CA GLY A 23 -8.12 -1.47 -9.21
C GLY A 23 -6.72 -1.97 -8.86
N ARG A 24 -6.25 -3.00 -9.57
CA ARG A 24 -4.92 -3.57 -9.35
C ARG A 24 -3.84 -2.57 -9.77
N GLY A 25 -2.83 -2.40 -8.93
CA GLY A 25 -1.72 -1.52 -9.20
C GLY A 25 -0.72 -1.49 -8.05
N ILE A 26 0.32 -0.69 -8.22
CA ILE A 26 1.27 -0.38 -7.16
C ILE A 26 0.78 0.89 -6.50
N TYR A 27 0.67 0.89 -5.17
CA TYR A 27 0.22 2.04 -4.40
C TYR A 27 1.25 2.42 -3.36
N ARG A 28 1.42 3.72 -3.12
CA ARG A 28 2.12 4.24 -1.95
C ARG A 28 1.08 4.57 -0.90
N LEU A 29 1.24 3.97 0.28
CA LEU A 29 0.40 4.22 1.45
C LEU A 29 1.23 5.03 2.44
N THR A 30 0.67 6.13 2.94
CA THR A 30 1.28 6.93 4.00
C THR A 30 0.27 7.12 5.11
N GLY A 31 0.70 6.93 6.35
CA GLY A 31 -0.20 7.01 7.49
C GLY A 31 0.49 6.71 8.80
N ARG A 32 -0.31 6.41 9.82
CA ARG A 32 0.16 6.12 11.16
C ARG A 32 0.33 4.62 11.36
N VAL A 33 1.49 4.22 11.87
CA VAL A 33 1.68 2.85 12.36
C VAL A 33 1.00 2.73 13.73
N GLU A 34 0.17 1.72 13.88
CA GLU A 34 -0.58 1.39 15.09
C GLU A 34 -0.29 -0.05 15.47
N GLU A 35 -0.27 -0.34 16.77
CA GLU A 35 -0.06 -1.69 17.30
C GLU A 35 -1.28 -2.06 18.15
N GLU A 36 -1.92 -3.18 17.81
CA GLU A 36 -3.06 -3.73 18.55
C GLU A 36 -2.87 -5.23 18.75
N CYS A 37 -3.00 -5.69 19.99
CA CYS A 37 -2.83 -7.10 20.36
C CYS A 37 -1.51 -7.72 19.84
N GLY A 38 -0.42 -6.95 19.82
CA GLY A 38 0.89 -7.39 19.35
C GLY A 38 1.04 -7.48 17.82
N HIS A 39 0.13 -6.90 17.05
CA HIS A 39 0.18 -6.85 15.59
C HIS A 39 0.28 -5.39 15.14
N CYS A 40 1.26 -5.10 14.27
CA CYS A 40 1.43 -3.78 13.67
C CYS A 40 0.58 -3.65 12.41
N ALA A 41 -0.14 -2.53 12.29
CA ALA A 41 -0.93 -2.18 11.13
C ALA A 41 -0.74 -0.70 10.74
N LEU A 42 -1.10 -0.36 9.51
CA LEU A 42 -1.06 1.01 8.99
C LEU A 42 -2.47 1.60 8.89
N SER A 43 -2.74 2.61 9.70
CA SER A 43 -3.92 3.48 9.55
C SER A 43 -3.62 4.50 8.45
N VAL A 44 -4.16 4.27 7.25
CA VAL A 44 -3.81 5.04 6.04
C VAL A 44 -4.40 6.44 6.14
N GLN A 45 -3.60 7.44 5.82
CA GLN A 45 -4.03 8.84 5.72
C GLN A 45 -4.00 9.33 4.28
N HIS A 46 -3.06 8.83 3.47
CA HIS A 46 -2.92 9.14 2.05
C HIS A 46 -2.63 7.88 1.23
N LEU A 47 -3.23 7.83 0.05
CA LEU A 47 -3.03 6.77 -0.92
C LEU A 47 -2.76 7.37 -2.30
N GLU A 48 -1.72 6.90 -3.00
CA GLU A 48 -1.48 7.28 -4.39
C GLU A 48 -1.12 6.06 -5.25
N GLN A 49 -1.70 6.00 -6.45
CA GLN A 49 -1.31 4.99 -7.43
C GLN A 49 0.02 5.38 -8.06
N LEU A 50 0.99 4.49 -8.01
CA LEU A 50 2.29 4.66 -8.65
C LEU A 50 2.28 4.12 -10.08
N PRO A 51 3.02 4.77 -11.00
CA PRO A 51 3.20 4.24 -12.34
C PRO A 51 3.98 2.93 -12.31
N TRP A 52 3.67 2.04 -13.25
CA TRP A 52 4.47 0.83 -13.45
C TRP A 52 5.90 1.22 -13.84
N LYS A 53 6.86 0.67 -13.11
CA LYS A 53 8.28 0.78 -13.46
C LYS A 53 8.71 -0.55 -14.06
N GLN A 54 9.26 -0.51 -15.28
CA GLN A 54 9.85 -1.69 -15.89
C GLN A 54 10.96 -2.21 -14.99
N ASP A 55 10.97 -3.53 -14.79
CA ASP A 55 12.01 -4.17 -13.99
C ASP A 55 13.36 -4.03 -14.70
N PRO A 56 14.37 -3.40 -14.05
CA PRO A 56 15.67 -3.16 -14.67
C PRO A 56 16.41 -4.46 -15.02
N ARG A 57 16.05 -5.60 -14.42
CA ARG A 57 16.65 -6.92 -14.72
C ARG A 57 16.28 -7.45 -16.10
N TYR A 58 15.18 -6.94 -16.66
CA TYR A 58 14.66 -7.31 -17.99
C TYR A 58 14.69 -6.11 -18.95
N GLY A 59 15.45 -5.06 -18.62
CA GLY A 59 15.68 -3.91 -19.50
C GLY A 59 16.62 -4.29 -20.65
N SER A 60 16.19 -3.97 -21.88
CA SER A 60 16.72 -4.44 -23.16
C SER A 60 18.25 -4.44 -23.30
N THR A 61 18.77 -5.50 -23.95
CA THR A 61 19.96 -5.45 -24.82
C THR A 61 19.87 -4.31 -25.82
#